data_AF-A0A0X8JKT5-F1
#
_entry.id   AF-A0A0X8JKT5-F1
#
_cell.length_a   1.000
_cell.length_b   1.000
_cell.length_c   1.000
_cell.angle_alpha   90.00
_cell.angle_beta   90.00
_cell.angle_gamma   90.00
#
_symmetry.space_group_name_H-M   'P 1'
#
loop_
_entity.id
_entity.type
_entity.pdbx_description
1 polymer ?
#
loop_
_entity_poly.entity_id
_entity_poly.type
_entity_poly.pdbx_seq_one_letter_code
_entity_poly.pdbx_strand_id
1 'polypeptide(L)'
;MPLSTYLNDMEKLYSARLAHVSSEPTQLLFCQGLKFLIENVADFDACVPETNPFYQEFVKLLGAGIAGDEDCFSLFECLAIFFRLRQHENPDRALSPIEQQVLHHFEHCGEWQPQDNTLVSLWYWWRIPSLPAH
;
A
#
# COMPACT_ATOMS: atom_id res chain seq x y z
N MET A 1 16.39 -2.53 -2.30
CA MET A 1 16.60 -2.73 -0.87
C MET A 1 15.30 -3.20 -0.22
N PRO A 2 15.29 -3.87 0.93
CA PRO A 2 14.03 -4.15 1.64
C PRO A 2 13.33 -2.85 2.09
N LEU A 3 12.00 -2.87 2.25
CA LEU A 3 11.20 -1.75 2.77
C LEU A 3 11.67 -1.32 4.16
N SER A 4 12.17 -2.25 4.99
CA SER A 4 12.77 -1.94 6.30
C SER A 4 13.94 -0.96 6.23
N THR A 5 14.62 -0.85 5.07
CA THR A 5 15.68 0.16 4.86
C THR A 5 15.13 1.58 4.92
N TYR A 6 13.85 1.76 4.60
CA TYR A 6 13.17 3.07 4.53
C TYR A 6 12.31 3.35 5.76
N LEU A 7 12.46 2.58 6.86
CA LEU A 7 11.63 2.70 8.06
C LEU A 7 11.58 4.12 8.60
N ASN A 8 12.75 4.76 8.74
CA ASN A 8 12.84 6.14 9.23
C ASN A 8 12.08 7.14 8.32
N ASP A 9 12.06 6.91 7.01
CA ASP A 9 11.38 7.80 6.07
C ASP A 9 9.86 7.55 6.09
N MET A 10 9.43 6.30 6.24
CA MET A 10 8.04 5.95 6.49
C MET A 10 7.52 6.56 7.80
N GLU A 11 8.32 6.55 8.88
CA GLU A 11 7.96 7.16 10.17
C GLU A 11 7.84 8.69 10.08
N LYS A 12 8.78 9.35 9.39
CA LYS A 12 8.69 10.80 9.10
C LYS A 12 7.43 11.11 8.32
N LEU A 13 7.15 10.30 7.29
CA LEU A 13 5.95 10.45 6.48
C LEU A 13 4.70 10.30 7.35
N TYR A 14 4.59 9.23 8.11
CA TYR A 14 3.47 8.98 9.01
C TYR A 14 3.25 10.15 9.97
N SER A 15 4.34 10.68 10.56
CA SER A 15 4.28 11.83 11.47
C SER A 15 3.80 13.10 10.78
N ALA A 16 4.32 13.39 9.58
CA ALA A 16 3.91 14.55 8.78
C ALA A 16 2.43 14.45 8.40
N ARG A 17 1.96 13.27 8.01
CA ARG A 17 0.57 13.06 7.62
C ARG A 17 -0.38 13.08 8.80
N LEU A 18 0.00 12.53 9.94
CA LEU A 18 -0.80 12.61 11.16
C LEU A 18 -1.03 14.06 11.61
N ALA A 19 -0.03 14.93 11.44
CA ALA A 19 -0.15 16.36 11.75
C ALA A 19 -1.08 17.12 10.79
N HIS A 20 -1.28 16.61 9.58
CA HIS A 20 -2.09 17.20 8.51
C HIS A 20 -3.29 16.35 8.11
N VAL A 21 -3.68 15.38 8.93
CA VAL A 21 -4.81 14.48 8.63
C VAL A 21 -6.05 15.35 8.44
N SER A 22 -6.55 15.40 7.21
CA SER A 22 -7.87 15.97 6.95
C SER A 22 -8.93 15.03 7.50
N SER A 23 -10.16 15.51 7.64
CA SER A 23 -11.29 14.65 8.03
C SER A 23 -11.70 13.67 6.92
N GLU A 24 -10.98 13.63 5.79
CA GLU A 24 -11.25 12.71 4.69
C GLU A 24 -10.98 11.25 5.10
N PRO A 25 -11.98 10.36 4.99
CA PRO A 25 -11.86 8.96 5.41
C PRO A 25 -10.68 8.21 4.77
N THR A 26 -10.38 8.48 3.50
CA THR A 26 -9.30 7.81 2.76
C THR A 26 -7.92 8.21 3.28
N GLN A 27 -7.72 9.47 3.69
CA GLN A 27 -6.45 9.92 4.27
C GLN A 27 -6.22 9.32 5.67
N LEU A 28 -7.29 9.20 6.47
CA LEU A 28 -7.23 8.50 7.75
C LEU A 28 -6.86 7.03 7.58
N LEU A 29 -7.51 6.37 6.62
CA LEU A 29 -7.27 4.96 6.32
C LEU A 29 -5.85 4.74 5.77
N PHE A 30 -5.36 5.66 4.94
CA PHE A 30 -3.96 5.68 4.51
C PHE A 30 -2.98 5.74 5.68
N CYS A 31 -3.16 6.69 6.62
CA CYS A 31 -2.30 6.81 7.79
C CYS A 31 -2.31 5.54 8.66
N GLN A 32 -3.48 4.92 8.83
CA GLN A 32 -3.60 3.65 9.55
C GLN A 32 -2.89 2.50 8.82
N GLY A 33 -3.04 2.42 7.50
CA GLY A 33 -2.35 1.44 6.66
C GLY A 33 -0.83 1.62 6.68
N LEU A 34 -0.34 2.85 6.59
CA LEU A 34 1.09 3.16 6.67
C LEU A 34 1.67 2.79 8.03
N LYS A 35 0.95 3.09 9.12
CA LYS A 35 1.35 2.65 10.46
C LYS A 35 1.43 1.13 10.55
N PHE A 36 0.44 0.42 10.02
CA PHE A 36 0.45 -1.04 10.00
C PHE A 36 1.64 -1.61 9.20
N LEU A 37 1.95 -1.00 8.05
CA LEU A 37 3.14 -1.34 7.26
C LEU A 37 4.43 -1.16 8.07
N ILE A 38 4.59 -0.04 8.78
CA ILE A 38 5.74 0.25 9.64
C ILE A 38 5.89 -0.83 10.73
N GLU A 39 4.80 -1.15 11.42
CA GLU A 39 4.79 -2.12 12.52
C GLU A 39 5.06 -3.56 12.07
N ASN A 40 4.78 -3.89 10.80
CA ASN A 40 4.89 -5.24 10.25
C ASN A 40 5.83 -5.31 9.04
N VAL A 41 6.78 -4.37 8.92
CA VAL A 41 7.59 -4.19 7.70
C VAL A 41 8.34 -5.46 7.27
N ALA A 42 8.75 -6.31 8.23
CA ALA A 42 9.43 -7.58 7.94
C ALA A 42 8.55 -8.57 7.16
N ASP A 43 7.23 -8.55 7.38
CA ASP A 43 6.29 -9.39 6.62
C ASP A 43 6.19 -8.94 5.16
N PHE A 44 6.35 -7.63 4.92
CA PHE A 44 6.28 -7.04 3.59
C PHE A 44 7.61 -7.13 2.84
N ASP A 45 8.74 -7.09 3.54
CA ASP A 45 10.06 -7.39 2.96
C ASP A 45 10.11 -8.78 2.30
N ALA A 46 9.34 -9.74 2.83
CA ALA A 46 9.29 -11.10 2.31
C ALA A 46 8.44 -11.25 1.03
N CYS A 47 7.44 -10.38 0.82
CA CYS A 47 6.45 -10.55 -0.26
C CYS A 47 6.41 -9.40 -1.28
N VAL A 48 7.07 -8.28 -1.01
CA VAL A 48 7.11 -7.12 -1.92
C VAL A 48 8.49 -7.06 -2.60
N PRO A 49 8.62 -7.57 -3.84
CA PRO A 49 9.91 -7.55 -4.52
C PRO A 49 10.26 -6.14 -5.02
N GLU A 50 11.55 -5.82 -5.07
CA GLU A 50 12.06 -4.53 -5.53
C GLU A 50 11.77 -4.23 -7.01
N THR A 51 11.51 -5.28 -7.78
CA THR A 51 11.11 -5.21 -9.18
C THR A 51 9.63 -4.85 -9.35
N ASN A 52 8.86 -4.81 -8.26
CA ASN A 52 7.48 -4.38 -8.28
C ASN A 52 7.40 -2.87 -8.60
N PRO A 53 6.60 -2.43 -9.58
CA PRO A 53 6.48 -1.02 -9.93
C PRO A 53 5.96 -0.16 -8.76
N PHE A 54 5.05 -0.68 -7.94
CA PHE A 54 4.51 0.01 -6.76
C PHE A 54 5.54 0.13 -5.64
N TYR A 55 6.47 -0.82 -5.52
CA TYR A 55 7.62 -0.65 -4.63
C TYR A 55 8.49 0.54 -5.07
N GLN A 56 8.80 0.61 -6.37
CA GLN A 56 9.66 1.68 -6.90
C GLN A 56 8.99 3.05 -6.78
N GLU A 57 7.69 3.11 -7.05
CA GLU A 57 6.88 4.32 -6.88
C GLU A 57 6.83 4.75 -5.41
N PHE A 58 6.56 3.82 -4.49
CA PHE A 58 6.52 4.09 -3.05
C PHE A 58 7.83 4.69 -2.54
N VAL A 59 8.98 4.08 -2.87
CA VAL A 59 10.31 4.57 -2.47
C VAL A 59 10.61 5.93 -3.09
N LYS A 60 10.23 6.14 -4.36
CA LYS A 60 10.40 7.43 -5.03
C LYS A 60 9.60 8.53 -4.33
N LEU A 61 8.34 8.27 -4.00
CA LEU A 61 7.46 9.22 -3.31
C LEU A 61 7.93 9.49 -1.87
N LEU A 62 8.44 8.48 -1.17
CA LEU A 62 9.10 8.67 0.13
C LEU A 62 10.30 9.63 0.05
N GLY A 63 11.16 9.45 -0.96
CA GLY A 63 12.36 10.25 -1.15
C GLY A 63 12.08 11.70 -1.62
N ALA A 64 11.00 11.90 -2.37
CA ALA A 64 10.61 13.23 -2.85
C ALA A 64 10.08 14.14 -1.73
N GLY A 65 9.57 13.55 -0.64
CA GLY A 65 8.81 14.27 0.39
C GLY A 65 7.45 14.66 -0.16
N ILE A 66 6.37 14.23 0.48
CA ILE A 66 5.06 14.36 -0.14
C ILE A 66 4.64 15.82 -0.31
N ALA A 67 4.22 16.19 -1.53
CA ALA A 67 3.87 17.56 -1.89
C ALA A 67 2.36 17.80 -2.01
N GLY A 68 1.52 16.77 -2.19
CA GLY A 68 0.08 16.97 -2.38
C GLY A 68 -0.83 15.78 -2.03
N ASP A 69 -2.12 15.92 -2.36
CA ASP A 69 -3.15 14.89 -2.16
C ASP A 69 -3.05 13.76 -3.21
N GLU A 70 -2.62 14.07 -4.43
CA GLU A 70 -2.39 13.07 -5.50
C GLU A 70 -1.33 12.05 -5.09
N ASP A 71 -0.22 12.51 -4.51
CA ASP A 71 0.83 11.63 -3.98
C ASP A 71 0.29 10.71 -2.85
N CYS A 72 -0.66 11.20 -2.05
CA CYS A 72 -1.31 10.40 -1.02
C CYS A 72 -2.19 9.30 -1.62
N PHE A 73 -2.85 9.59 -2.74
CA PHE A 73 -3.63 8.61 -3.48
C PHE A 73 -2.72 7.52 -4.06
N SER A 74 -1.62 7.89 -4.71
CA SER A 74 -0.64 6.92 -5.23
C SER A 74 0.02 6.08 -4.13
N LEU A 75 0.29 6.65 -2.95
CA LEU A 75 0.80 5.88 -1.82
C LEU A 75 -0.27 4.94 -1.24
N PHE A 76 -1.55 5.32 -1.28
CA PHE A 76 -2.63 4.42 -0.90
C PHE A 76 -2.74 3.24 -1.87
N GLU A 77 -2.61 3.48 -3.18
CA GLU A 77 -2.53 2.42 -4.19
C GLU A 77 -1.37 1.45 -3.91
N CYS A 78 -0.20 1.98 -3.56
CA CYS A 78 0.94 1.15 -3.16
C CYS A 78 0.62 0.27 -1.95
N LEU A 79 -0.02 0.81 -0.91
CA LEU A 79 -0.44 0.03 0.27
C LEU A 79 -1.41 -1.10 -0.10
N ALA A 80 -2.42 -0.81 -0.93
CA ALA A 80 -3.37 -1.82 -1.38
C ALA A 80 -2.67 -2.97 -2.10
N ILE A 81 -1.70 -2.66 -2.96
CA ILE A 81 -0.89 -3.66 -3.67
C ILE A 81 -0.03 -4.47 -2.69
N PHE A 82 0.64 -3.83 -1.73
CA PHE A 82 1.46 -4.56 -0.75
C PHE A 82 0.63 -5.51 0.12
N PHE A 83 -0.54 -5.07 0.57
CA PHE A 83 -1.44 -5.90 1.38
C PHE A 83 -2.00 -7.05 0.56
N ARG A 84 -2.32 -6.82 -0.71
CA ARG A 84 -2.76 -7.85 -1.65
C ARG A 84 -1.67 -8.90 -1.93
N LEU A 85 -0.42 -8.48 -2.08
CA LEU A 85 0.73 -9.38 -2.20
C LEU A 85 0.94 -10.20 -0.94
N ARG A 86 0.87 -9.57 0.25
CA ARG A 86 0.99 -10.30 1.52
C ARG A 86 -0.14 -11.32 1.71
N GLN A 87 -1.36 -10.98 1.29
CA GLN A 87 -2.49 -11.91 1.27
C GLN A 87 -2.24 -13.09 0.32
N HIS A 88 -1.72 -12.81 -0.87
CA HIS A 88 -1.40 -13.83 -1.87
C HIS A 88 -0.33 -14.79 -1.37
N GLU A 89 0.76 -14.28 -0.79
CA GLU A 89 1.88 -15.10 -0.31
C GLU A 89 1.55 -15.92 0.94
N ASN A 90 0.56 -15.51 1.73
CA ASN A 90 0.17 -16.22 2.95
C ASN A 90 -1.36 -16.30 3.05
N PRO A 91 -2.02 -17.13 2.21
CA PRO A 91 -3.48 -17.19 2.15
C PRO A 91 -4.10 -17.71 3.45
N ASP A 92 -3.38 -18.56 4.21
CA ASP A 92 -3.83 -19.08 5.50
C ASP A 92 -3.74 -18.04 6.63
N ARG A 93 -2.96 -16.98 6.44
CA ARG A 93 -2.84 -15.89 7.42
C ARG A 93 -3.98 -14.90 7.23
N ALA A 94 -4.92 -14.92 8.17
CA ALA A 94 -6.02 -13.95 8.23
C ALA A 94 -5.50 -12.51 8.12
N LEU A 95 -6.20 -11.71 7.30
CA LEU A 95 -5.94 -10.28 7.17
C LEU A 95 -6.22 -9.56 8.50
N SER A 96 -5.37 -8.61 8.86
CA SER A 96 -5.65 -7.72 9.99
C SER A 96 -6.86 -6.83 9.69
N PRO A 97 -7.55 -6.28 10.70
CA PRO A 97 -8.66 -5.36 10.49
C PRO A 97 -8.29 -4.15 9.61
N ILE A 98 -7.04 -3.67 9.69
CA ILE A 98 -6.56 -2.54 8.89
C ILE A 98 -6.35 -2.95 7.43
N GLU A 99 -5.73 -4.12 7.19
CA GLU A 99 -5.58 -4.64 5.84
C GLU A 99 -6.94 -4.86 5.18
N GLN A 100 -7.89 -5.45 5.91
CA GLN A 100 -9.25 -5.65 5.43
C GLN A 100 -9.92 -4.33 5.06
N GLN A 101 -9.79 -3.29 5.89
CA GLN A 101 -10.39 -1.98 5.60
C GLN A 101 -9.76 -1.30 4.38
N VAL A 102 -8.43 -1.32 4.26
CA VAL A 102 -7.72 -0.75 3.10
C VAL A 102 -8.14 -1.47 1.82
N LEU A 103 -8.11 -2.81 1.82
CA LEU A 103 -8.51 -3.61 0.66
C LEU A 103 -10.00 -3.42 0.35
N HIS A 104 -10.86 -3.47 1.35
CA HIS A 104 -12.30 -3.26 1.15
C HIS A 104 -12.60 -1.89 0.55
N HIS A 105 -11.96 -0.82 1.06
CA HIS A 105 -12.12 0.51 0.49
C HIS A 105 -11.63 0.55 -0.96
N PHE A 106 -10.45 0.00 -1.24
CA PHE A 106 -9.91 -0.09 -2.60
C PHE A 106 -10.88 -0.80 -3.56
N GLU A 107 -11.49 -1.90 -3.12
CA GLU A 107 -12.39 -2.70 -3.95
C GLU A 107 -13.78 -2.04 -4.17
N HIS A 108 -14.26 -1.23 -3.22
CA HIS A 108 -15.66 -0.79 -3.19
C HIS A 108 -15.87 0.73 -3.32
N CYS A 109 -14.82 1.55 -3.31
CA CYS A 109 -14.97 3.02 -3.41
C CYS A 109 -15.39 3.51 -4.81
N GLY A 110 -15.24 2.67 -5.84
CA GLY A 110 -15.58 3.02 -7.24
C GLY A 110 -14.39 3.51 -8.08
N GLU A 111 -13.24 3.81 -7.46
CA GLU A 111 -12.07 4.39 -8.15
C GLU A 111 -11.18 3.36 -8.87
N TRP A 112 -11.12 2.12 -8.38
CA TRP A 112 -10.20 1.09 -8.88
C TRP A 112 -10.95 -0.17 -9.33
N GLN A 113 -11.69 -0.05 -10.42
CA GLN A 113 -12.50 -1.13 -10.95
C GLN A 113 -11.69 -2.12 -11.80
N PRO A 114 -12.12 -3.40 -11.87
CA PRO A 114 -11.44 -4.42 -12.69
C PRO A 114 -11.35 -4.09 -14.18
N GLN A 115 -12.30 -3.30 -14.69
CA GLN A 115 -12.34 -2.83 -16.07
C GLN A 115 -11.45 -1.62 -16.35
N ASP A 116 -10.89 -0.99 -15.31
CA ASP A 116 -10.05 0.18 -15.51
C ASP A 116 -8.70 -0.24 -16.08
N ASN A 117 -8.26 0.45 -17.13
CA ASN A 117 -6.99 0.18 -17.79
C ASN A 117 -5.81 0.89 -17.10
N THR A 118 -5.89 1.07 -15.79
CA THR A 118 -4.82 1.65 -14.97
C THR A 118 -3.88 0.55 -14.50
N LEU A 119 -2.62 0.90 -14.24
CA LEU A 119 -1.62 -0.07 -13.80
C LEU A 119 -2.04 -0.75 -12.48
N VAL A 120 -2.59 0.02 -11.53
CA VAL A 120 -3.01 -0.49 -10.21
C VAL A 120 -4.16 -1.48 -10.32
N SER A 121 -5.19 -1.18 -11.12
CA SER A 121 -6.33 -2.09 -11.34
C SER A 121 -5.87 -3.37 -12.03
N LEU A 122 -5.02 -3.26 -13.05
CA LEU A 122 -4.44 -4.42 -13.73
C LEU A 122 -3.62 -5.30 -12.78
N TRP A 123 -2.86 -4.68 -11.88
CA TRP A 123 -2.06 -5.42 -10.92
C TRP A 123 -2.90 -6.12 -9.85
N TYR A 124 -3.81 -5.37 -9.23
CA TYR A 124 -4.62 -5.84 -8.13
C TYR A 124 -5.56 -7.00 -8.54
N TRP A 125 -6.27 -6.82 -9.65
CA TRP A 125 -7.34 -7.74 -10.06
C TRP A 125 -6.85 -8.90 -10.92
N TRP A 126 -5.77 -8.72 -11.69
CA TRP A 126 -5.34 -9.70 -12.69
C TRP A 126 -3.93 -10.21 -12.44
N ARG A 127 -2.95 -9.32 -12.25
CA ARG A 127 -1.54 -9.73 -12.13
C ARG A 127 -1.29 -10.55 -10.87
N ILE A 128 -1.60 -10.01 -9.68
CA ILE A 128 -1.31 -10.69 -8.41
C ILE A 128 -2.04 -12.04 -8.33
N PRO A 129 -3.34 -12.15 -8.66
CA PRO A 129 -4.02 -13.45 -8.66
C PRO A 129 -3.48 -14.46 -9.69
N SER A 130 -2.77 -14.00 -10.72
CA SER A 130 -2.13 -14.87 -11.71
C SER A 130 -0.71 -15.32 -11.34
N LEU A 131 -0.16 -14.79 -10.25
CA LEU A 131 1.16 -15.22 -9.77
C LEU A 131 1.07 -16.67 -9.27
N PRO A 132 2.15 -17.46 -9.42
CA PRO A 132 2.20 -18.77 -8.81
C PRO A 132 2.15 -18.61 -7.28
N ALA A 133 1.22 -19.31 -6.63
CA ALA A 133 1.23 -19.42 -5.17
C ALA A 133 2.49 -20.16 -4.72
N HIS A 134 3.21 -19.61 -3.74
CA HIS A 134 4.41 -20.19 -3.16
C HIS A 134 4.12 -21.31 -2.16
#